data_AF-A0AAV2PUS0-F1
#
_entry.id   AF-A0AAV2PUS0-F1
#
_cell.length_a   1.000
_cell.length_b   1.000
_cell.length_c   1.000
_cell.angle_alpha   90.00
_cell.angle_beta   90.00
_cell.angle_gamma   90.00
#
_symmetry.space_group_name_H-M   'P 1'
#
loop_
_entity.id
_entity.type
_entity.pdbx_description
1 polymer ?
#
loop_
_entity_poly.entity_id
_entity_poly.type
_entity_poly.pdbx_seq_one_letter_code
_entity_poly.pdbx_strand_id
1 'polypeptide(L)'
;MMELLNSKSSTSSKNSDNQKPLSVMLMGLDSTSRNNLQRYLPKTFAYLKESKAIDPLGYNKVGDNTFPNLLSLLPGLQEKTILQKFTNGVRKGPFDKCTFLWNNFSTLGYVTAYGEDSVEDGTFNYMKTGYVSPPTDLYLPPFIQASEDLIGYYTNKL
;
A
#
# COMPACT_ATOMS: atom_id res chain seq x y z
N MET A 1 -15.61 -0.29 10.95
CA MET A 1 -16.69 -1.13 11.51
C MET A 1 -17.83 -1.15 10.50
N MET A 2 -17.94 -2.23 9.72
CA MET A 2 -19.15 -2.78 9.09
C MET A 2 -18.79 -4.05 8.30
N GLU A 3 -19.78 -4.92 8.13
CA GLU A 3 -19.72 -6.36 7.83
C GLU A 3 -19.53 -6.76 6.35
N LEU A 4 -19.18 -8.05 6.25
CA LEU A 4 -18.98 -8.99 5.14
C LEU A 4 -19.87 -8.89 3.88
N LEU A 5 -19.27 -9.25 2.73
CA LEU A 5 -19.97 -9.89 1.60
C LEU A 5 -19.22 -11.16 1.16
N ASN A 6 -19.95 -12.27 1.04
CA ASN A 6 -19.47 -13.62 0.68
C ASN A 6 -19.30 -13.79 -0.85
N SER A 7 -18.28 -14.55 -1.26
CA SER A 7 -17.93 -14.85 -2.66
C SER A 7 -18.72 -16.02 -3.28
N LYS A 8 -18.79 -16.02 -4.63
CA LYS A 8 -19.48 -17.04 -5.45
C LYS A 8 -18.72 -18.38 -5.49
N SER A 9 -19.51 -19.45 -5.49
CA SER A 9 -19.12 -20.87 -5.49
C SER A 9 -19.02 -21.46 -6.91
N SER A 10 -18.00 -22.28 -7.16
CA SER A 10 -18.05 -23.44 -8.07
C SER A 10 -17.00 -24.52 -7.68
N THR A 11 -17.51 -25.63 -7.11
CA THR A 11 -17.04 -27.04 -6.96
C THR A 11 -15.72 -27.50 -7.61
N SER A 12 -14.91 -28.45 -7.09
CA SER A 12 -14.94 -29.30 -5.88
C SER A 12 -13.60 -30.08 -5.71
N SER A 13 -13.00 -30.05 -4.52
CA SER A 13 -12.44 -31.24 -3.84
C SER A 13 -12.38 -30.94 -2.33
N LYS A 14 -12.90 -31.85 -1.50
CA LYS A 14 -13.00 -31.70 -0.04
C LYS A 14 -11.99 -32.62 0.62
N ASN A 15 -10.96 -32.05 1.26
CA ASN A 15 -10.59 -32.28 2.67
C ASN A 15 -9.16 -31.82 2.97
N SER A 16 -9.05 -30.60 3.47
CA SER A 16 -8.14 -30.21 4.55
C SER A 16 -8.73 -28.94 5.15
N ASP A 17 -8.77 -28.85 6.48
CA ASP A 17 -9.34 -27.78 7.30
C ASP A 17 -9.66 -26.48 6.52
N ASN A 18 -10.95 -26.16 6.39
CA ASN A 18 -11.48 -25.04 5.61
C ASN A 18 -11.24 -23.70 6.36
N GLN A 19 -10.08 -23.56 7.00
CA GLN A 19 -9.69 -22.37 7.72
C GLN A 19 -9.34 -21.31 6.70
N LYS A 20 -10.13 -20.23 6.70
CA LYS A 20 -9.81 -19.04 5.90
C LYS A 20 -8.41 -18.56 6.28
N PRO A 21 -7.57 -18.20 5.31
CA PRO A 21 -6.25 -17.66 5.60
C PRO A 21 -6.37 -16.38 6.45
N LEU A 22 -5.35 -16.12 7.28
CA LEU A 22 -5.29 -14.91 8.11
C LEU A 22 -5.25 -13.66 7.23
N SER A 23 -6.06 -12.67 7.56
CA SER A 23 -6.00 -11.36 6.90
C SER A 23 -4.74 -10.61 7.33
N VAL A 24 -4.05 -10.01 6.36
CA VAL A 24 -2.83 -9.22 6.59
C VAL A 24 -3.13 -7.76 6.27
N MET A 25 -2.81 -6.85 7.19
CA MET A 25 -2.93 -5.41 6.99
C MET A 25 -1.56 -4.76 7.17
N LEU A 26 -1.12 -4.02 6.14
CA LEU A 26 0.03 -3.15 6.22
C LEU A 26 -0.46 -1.71 6.36
N MET A 27 -0.08 -1.05 7.45
CA MET A 27 -0.41 0.36 7.71
C MET A 27 0.87 1.17 7.73
N GLY A 28 0.99 2.13 6.81
CA GLY A 28 2.06 3.11 6.79
C GLY A 28 1.65 4.40 7.51
N LEU A 29 2.59 5.01 8.22
CA LEU A 29 2.44 6.36 8.76
C LEU A 29 3.51 7.23 8.10
N ASP A 30 3.10 8.26 7.37
CA ASP A 30 4.05 9.16 6.73
C ASP A 30 4.85 9.93 7.78
N SER A 31 6.12 10.17 7.46
CA SER A 31 7.02 11.10 8.17
C SER A 31 7.21 10.81 9.67
N THR A 32 6.93 9.57 10.09
CA THR A 32 7.02 9.15 11.49
C THR A 32 8.27 8.30 11.73
N SER A 33 9.22 8.82 12.52
CA SER A 33 10.33 8.02 13.03
C SER A 33 9.94 7.23 14.28
N ARG A 34 10.70 6.19 14.64
CA ARG A 34 10.50 5.46 15.90
C ARG A 34 10.54 6.36 17.14
N ASN A 35 11.44 7.36 17.14
CA ASN A 35 11.52 8.34 18.23
C ASN A 35 10.31 9.30 18.24
N ASN A 36 9.76 9.62 17.06
CA ASN A 36 8.54 10.42 16.95
C ASN A 36 7.32 9.63 17.47
N LEU A 37 7.19 8.35 17.08
CA LEU A 37 6.16 7.42 17.57
C LEU A 37 6.15 7.35 19.10
N GLN A 38 7.32 7.25 19.74
CA GLN A 38 7.43 7.22 21.20
C GLN A 38 6.94 8.49 21.88
N ARG A 39 7.17 9.67 21.28
CA ARG A 39 6.83 10.97 21.89
C ARG A 39 5.36 11.34 21.67
N TYR A 40 4.88 11.16 20.44
CA TYR A 40 3.56 11.66 20.02
C TYR A 40 2.46 10.61 20.07
N LEU A 41 2.82 9.32 20.06
CA LEU A 41 1.89 8.20 20.15
C LEU A 41 2.23 7.27 21.33
N PRO A 42 2.37 7.79 22.57
CA PRO A 42 2.87 7.02 23.71
C PRO A 42 1.95 5.85 24.09
N LYS A 43 0.62 6.02 23.96
CA LYS A 43 -0.35 4.94 24.21
C LYS A 43 -0.20 3.81 23.19
N THR A 44 -0.06 4.14 21.91
CA THR A 44 0.17 3.17 20.84
C THR A 44 1.51 2.45 21.02
N PHE A 45 2.56 3.20 21.36
CA PHE A 45 3.88 2.61 21.60
C PHE A 45 3.88 1.64 22.79
N ALA A 46 3.24 2.00 23.90
CA ALA A 46 3.09 1.11 25.06
C ALA A 46 2.33 -0.18 24.68
N TYR A 47 1.20 -0.04 23.98
CA TYR A 47 0.44 -1.19 23.50
C TYR A 47 1.27 -2.14 22.61
N LEU A 48 2.03 -1.59 21.64
CA LEU A 48 2.88 -2.40 20.76
C LEU A 48 3.98 -3.14 21.54
N LYS A 49 4.52 -2.53 22.60
CA LYS A 49 5.51 -3.19 23.48
C LYS A 49 4.90 -4.36 24.26
N GLU A 50 3.64 -4.23 24.68
CA GLU A 50 2.93 -5.25 25.45
C GLU A 50 2.37 -6.38 24.56
N SER A 51 2.00 -6.08 23.31
CA SER A 51 1.25 -6.98 22.42
C SER A 51 2.07 -8.11 21.77
N LYS A 52 3.24 -8.46 22.33
CA LYS A 52 4.23 -9.39 21.72
C LYS A 52 4.61 -9.03 20.27
N ALA A 53 4.42 -7.77 19.86
CA ALA A 53 4.82 -7.33 18.52
C ALA A 53 6.34 -7.30 18.40
N ILE A 54 6.84 -7.57 17.21
CA ILE A 54 8.27 -7.47 16.91
C ILE A 54 8.61 -6.00 16.66
N ASP A 55 9.50 -5.43 17.47
CA ASP A 55 10.09 -4.10 17.26
C ASP A 55 11.30 -4.28 16.32
N PRO A 56 11.25 -3.80 15.07
CA PRO A 56 12.30 -4.01 14.07
C PRO A 56 13.50 -3.08 14.34
N LEU A 57 14.14 -3.27 15.49
CA LEU A 57 15.34 -2.53 15.88
C LEU A 57 16.47 -2.77 14.88
N GLY A 58 17.08 -1.68 14.40
CA GLY A 58 18.16 -1.72 13.41
C GLY A 58 17.69 -1.62 11.95
N TYR A 59 16.40 -1.75 11.68
CA TYR A 59 15.86 -1.47 10.35
C TYR A 59 15.74 0.04 10.13
N ASN A 60 16.19 0.48 8.95
CA ASN A 60 16.19 1.89 8.57
C ASN A 60 15.55 2.08 7.19
N LYS A 61 15.15 3.33 6.92
CA LYS A 61 14.72 3.74 5.58
C LYS A 61 15.85 3.51 4.57
N VAL A 62 15.49 3.09 3.37
CA VAL A 62 16.42 2.87 2.24
C VAL A 62 16.63 4.12 1.39
N GLY A 63 15.72 5.08 1.49
CA GLY A 63 15.78 6.34 0.75
C GLY A 63 15.08 7.47 1.51
N ASP A 64 15.17 8.68 0.97
CA ASP A 64 14.71 9.85 1.72
C ASP A 64 13.20 10.01 1.77
N ASN A 65 12.52 9.69 0.66
CA ASN A 65 11.09 9.91 0.49
C ASN A 65 10.28 8.60 0.55
N THR A 66 8.96 8.71 0.60
CA THR A 66 8.03 7.58 0.67
C THR A 66 8.23 6.58 -0.48
N PHE A 67 8.42 7.08 -1.70
CA PHE A 67 8.55 6.27 -2.91
C PHE A 67 9.69 5.22 -2.87
N PRO A 68 10.98 5.57 -2.70
CA PRO A 68 12.05 4.55 -2.65
C PRO A 68 11.90 3.56 -1.50
N ASN A 69 11.31 3.99 -0.38
CA ASN A 69 11.06 3.13 0.78
C ASN A 69 9.97 2.08 0.50
N LEU A 70 8.83 2.50 -0.07
CA LEU A 70 7.76 1.60 -0.43
C LEU A 70 8.12 0.67 -1.60
N LEU A 71 8.95 1.13 -2.54
CA LEU A 71 9.49 0.26 -3.59
C LEU A 71 10.37 -0.87 -3.06
N SER A 72 11.14 -0.62 -1.99
CA SER A 72 11.96 -1.68 -1.41
C SER A 72 11.14 -2.65 -0.55
N LEU A 73 10.00 -2.21 -0.02
CA LEU A 73 9.13 -3.05 0.80
C LEU A 73 8.16 -3.90 -0.04
N LEU A 74 7.50 -3.30 -1.04
CA LEU A 74 6.34 -3.90 -1.69
C LEU A 74 6.71 -4.82 -2.87
N PRO A 75 7.45 -4.36 -3.90
CA PRO A 75 7.99 -5.22 -4.94
C PRO A 75 9.42 -5.74 -4.63
N GLY A 76 10.06 -5.25 -3.55
CA GLY A 76 11.43 -5.65 -3.23
C GLY A 76 12.48 -5.08 -4.18
N LEU A 77 12.22 -3.92 -4.79
CA LEU A 77 13.06 -3.33 -5.84
C LEU A 77 13.64 -1.98 -5.42
N GLN A 78 14.85 -1.71 -5.88
CA GLN A 78 15.44 -0.38 -5.76
C GLN A 78 14.83 0.58 -6.80
N GLU A 79 14.69 1.85 -6.43
CA GLU A 79 14.17 2.90 -7.32
C GLU A 79 14.92 2.94 -8.65
N LYS A 80 16.26 2.92 -8.62
CA LYS A 80 17.09 2.90 -9.82
C LYS A 80 16.74 1.76 -10.77
N THR A 81 16.43 0.57 -10.25
CA THR A 81 16.07 -0.60 -11.06
C THR A 81 14.74 -0.38 -11.78
N ILE A 82 13.75 0.19 -11.09
CA ILE A 82 12.44 0.49 -11.69
C ILE A 82 12.58 1.62 -12.71
N LEU A 83 13.30 2.68 -12.39
CA LEU A 83 13.56 3.76 -13.34
C LEU A 83 14.26 3.22 -14.59
N GLN A 84 15.32 2.41 -14.46
CA GLN A 84 15.99 1.83 -15.64
C GLN A 84 15.09 0.89 -16.46
N LYS A 85 14.30 0.04 -15.80
CA LYS A 85 13.42 -0.92 -16.48
C LYS A 85 12.23 -0.26 -17.18
N PHE A 86 11.73 0.85 -16.64
CA PHE A 86 10.44 1.42 -17.05
C PHE A 86 10.51 2.88 -17.53
N THR A 87 11.69 3.52 -17.53
CA THR A 87 11.87 4.94 -17.94
C THR A 87 12.93 5.17 -19.01
N ASN A 88 13.46 4.13 -19.68
CA ASN A 88 14.31 4.30 -20.87
C ASN A 88 13.52 4.95 -22.03
N GLY A 89 13.37 6.28 -21.99
CA GLY A 89 12.90 7.13 -23.08
C GLY A 89 11.47 7.67 -22.97
N VAL A 90 10.66 7.29 -21.98
CA VAL A 90 9.27 7.78 -21.87
C VAL A 90 8.88 8.08 -20.43
N ARG A 91 8.41 9.32 -20.18
CA ARG A 91 7.73 9.76 -18.93
C ARG A 91 6.33 9.14 -18.73
N LYS A 92 6.08 7.92 -19.23
CA LYS A 92 4.78 7.21 -19.19
C LYS A 92 5.08 5.71 -19.27
N GLY A 93 5.27 4.98 -18.17
CA GLY A 93 4.24 4.43 -17.28
C GLY A 93 4.00 2.93 -17.60
N PRO A 94 3.55 2.07 -16.67
CA PRO A 94 3.23 2.38 -15.28
C PRO A 94 3.71 1.25 -14.35
N PHE A 95 3.40 1.34 -13.08
CA PHE A 95 3.71 0.28 -12.11
C PHE A 95 3.00 -1.06 -12.41
N ASP A 96 2.06 -1.09 -13.34
CA ASP A 96 1.28 -2.26 -13.78
C ASP A 96 2.14 -3.46 -14.21
N LYS A 97 3.39 -3.24 -14.63
CA LYS A 97 4.33 -4.32 -15.02
C LYS A 97 5.17 -4.87 -13.86
N CYS A 98 5.08 -4.25 -12.69
CA CYS A 98 5.78 -4.71 -11.50
C CYS A 98 4.92 -5.72 -10.74
N THR A 99 5.57 -6.79 -10.25
CA THR A 99 4.95 -7.71 -9.29
C THR A 99 5.14 -7.14 -7.89
N PHE A 100 4.08 -6.63 -7.29
CA PHE A 100 4.03 -6.18 -5.92
C PHE A 100 3.55 -7.30 -4.99
N LEU A 101 3.73 -7.09 -3.68
CA LEU A 101 3.26 -8.01 -2.64
C LEU A 101 1.79 -8.39 -2.83
N TRP A 102 0.90 -7.44 -3.10
CA TRP A 102 -0.52 -7.72 -3.31
C TRP A 102 -0.79 -8.61 -4.52
N ASN A 103 0.03 -8.58 -5.58
CA ASN A 103 -0.13 -9.51 -6.69
C ASN A 103 0.08 -10.96 -6.23
N ASN A 104 1.04 -11.20 -5.34
CA ASN A 104 1.27 -12.53 -4.75
C ASN A 104 0.12 -12.96 -3.83
N PHE A 105 -0.49 -12.03 -3.09
CA PHE A 105 -1.68 -12.34 -2.29
C PHE A 105 -2.89 -12.63 -3.19
N SER A 106 -3.06 -11.88 -4.28
CA SER A 106 -4.13 -12.11 -5.26
C SER A 106 -4.02 -13.51 -5.90
N THR A 107 -2.81 -13.96 -6.29
CA THR A 107 -2.62 -15.32 -6.83
C THR A 107 -2.91 -16.43 -5.83
N LEU A 108 -2.84 -16.13 -4.53
CA LEU A 108 -3.22 -17.04 -3.44
C LEU A 108 -4.72 -16.96 -3.07
N GLY A 109 -5.52 -16.18 -3.82
CA GLY A 109 -6.96 -16.07 -3.62
C GLY A 109 -7.41 -15.08 -2.55
N TYR A 110 -6.53 -14.17 -2.11
CA TYR A 110 -6.92 -13.09 -1.20
C TYR A 110 -7.61 -11.96 -1.96
N VAL A 111 -8.57 -11.31 -1.28
CA VAL A 111 -9.06 -10.00 -1.69
C VAL A 111 -8.02 -8.96 -1.27
N THR A 112 -7.60 -8.13 -2.22
CA THR A 112 -6.53 -7.15 -2.04
C THR A 112 -7.06 -5.72 -2.03
N ALA A 113 -6.43 -4.86 -1.24
CA ALA A 113 -6.80 -3.46 -1.14
C ALA A 113 -5.56 -2.56 -1.10
N TYR A 114 -5.66 -1.39 -1.72
CA TYR A 114 -4.66 -0.33 -1.64
C TYR A 114 -5.35 1.03 -1.57
N GLY A 115 -4.84 1.88 -0.66
CA GLY A 115 -5.32 3.24 -0.49
C GLY A 115 -4.27 4.11 0.17
N GLU A 116 -4.29 5.37 -0.21
CA GLU A 116 -3.54 6.48 0.41
C GLU A 116 -4.53 7.61 0.70
N ASP A 117 -4.09 8.57 1.50
CA ASP A 117 -4.88 9.71 1.95
C ASP A 117 -4.89 10.88 0.95
N SER A 118 -4.04 10.86 -0.09
CA SER A 118 -4.00 11.86 -1.16
C SER A 118 -3.74 11.21 -2.53
N VAL A 119 -4.35 11.77 -3.59
CA VAL A 119 -4.13 11.30 -4.97
C VAL A 119 -2.99 12.03 -5.67
N GLU A 120 -2.89 13.36 -5.57
CA GLU A 120 -1.83 14.14 -6.24
C GLU A 120 -0.46 13.82 -5.63
N ASP A 121 -0.40 13.74 -4.30
CA ASP A 121 0.81 13.46 -3.54
C ASP A 121 1.02 11.96 -3.27
N GLY A 122 0.14 11.12 -3.80
CA GLY A 122 0.21 9.66 -3.64
C GLY A 122 1.52 9.07 -4.15
N THR A 123 2.03 8.04 -3.46
CA THR A 123 3.35 7.45 -3.67
C THR A 123 3.64 7.12 -5.14
N PHE A 124 2.67 6.51 -5.81
CA PHE A 124 2.81 6.05 -7.19
C PHE A 124 2.32 7.09 -8.22
N ASN A 125 1.69 8.18 -7.77
CA ASN A 125 1.09 9.20 -8.62
C ASN A 125 1.92 10.50 -8.65
N TYR A 126 2.59 10.85 -7.54
CA TYR A 126 3.40 12.06 -7.44
C TYR A 126 4.49 12.11 -8.51
N MET A 127 4.39 13.11 -9.40
CA MET A 127 5.27 13.35 -10.55
C MET A 127 5.37 12.16 -11.53
N LYS A 128 4.39 11.26 -11.53
CA LYS A 128 4.37 10.02 -12.32
C LYS A 128 2.98 9.81 -12.93
N THR A 129 2.87 8.87 -13.86
CA THR A 129 1.58 8.55 -14.49
C THR A 129 0.67 7.70 -13.60
N GLY A 130 1.15 7.17 -12.48
CA GLY A 130 0.37 6.25 -11.64
C GLY A 130 0.22 4.86 -12.26
N TYR A 131 -0.80 4.14 -11.81
CA TYR A 131 -1.27 2.89 -12.42
C TYR A 131 -2.28 3.19 -13.53
N VAL A 132 -2.27 2.40 -14.61
CA VAL A 132 -3.28 2.52 -15.67
C VAL A 132 -4.50 1.66 -15.34
N SER A 133 -4.26 0.44 -14.86
CA SER A 133 -5.29 -0.46 -14.36
C SER A 133 -5.26 -0.52 -12.83
N PRO A 134 -6.41 -0.67 -12.13
CA PRO A 134 -6.43 -0.84 -10.69
C PRO A 134 -5.53 -2.02 -10.26
N PRO A 135 -4.50 -1.80 -9.41
CA PRO A 135 -3.54 -2.83 -9.03
C PRO A 135 -4.07 -3.84 -8.01
N THR A 136 -5.22 -3.55 -7.38
CA THR A 136 -5.86 -4.33 -6.33
C THR A 136 -7.37 -4.38 -6.52
N ASP A 137 -8.04 -5.36 -5.91
CA ASP A 137 -9.50 -5.52 -6.00
C ASP A 137 -10.25 -4.30 -5.45
N LEU A 138 -9.76 -3.73 -4.36
CA LEU A 138 -10.26 -2.49 -3.76
C LEU A 138 -9.21 -1.40 -3.90
N TYR A 139 -9.33 -0.58 -4.94
CA TYR A 139 -8.43 0.53 -5.22
C TYR A 139 -9.09 1.86 -4.83
N LEU A 140 -8.67 2.44 -3.70
CA LEU A 140 -9.27 3.64 -3.12
C LEU A 140 -8.99 4.97 -3.85
N PRO A 141 -7.86 5.19 -4.57
CA PRO A 141 -7.55 6.51 -5.13
C PRO A 141 -8.65 7.18 -5.96
N PRO A 142 -9.45 6.49 -6.80
CA PRO A 142 -10.58 7.12 -7.48
C PRO A 142 -11.65 7.69 -6.53
N PHE A 143 -11.89 7.02 -5.40
CA PHE A 143 -12.81 7.52 -4.37
C PHE A 143 -12.21 8.73 -3.63
N ILE A 144 -10.92 8.69 -3.32
CA ILE A 144 -10.22 9.81 -2.67
C ILE A 144 -10.23 11.02 -3.60
N GLN A 145 -9.96 10.85 -4.90
CA GLN A 145 -10.03 11.93 -5.89
C GLN A 145 -11.40 12.61 -5.88
N ALA A 146 -12.47 11.82 -5.99
CA ALA A 146 -13.83 12.37 -5.98
C ALA A 146 -14.15 13.09 -4.65
N SER A 147 -13.58 12.62 -3.55
CA SER A 147 -13.73 13.25 -2.24
C SER A 147 -12.97 14.59 -2.17
N GLU A 148 -11.72 14.62 -2.65
CA GLU A 148 -10.86 15.82 -2.71
C GLU A 148 -11.46 16.91 -3.62
N ASP A 149 -12.04 16.50 -4.75
CA ASP A 149 -12.74 17.39 -5.69
C ASP A 149 -13.98 18.01 -5.03
N LEU A 150 -14.74 17.21 -4.27
CA LEU A 150 -15.96 17.66 -3.60
C LEU A 150 -15.68 18.65 -2.46
N ILE A 151 -14.62 18.43 -1.69
CA ILE A 151 -14.25 19.29 -0.55
C ILE A 151 -13.38 20.49 -0.95
N GLY A 152 -12.93 20.55 -2.21
CA GLY A 152 -12.16 21.66 -2.75
C GLY A 152 -10.70 21.71 -2.31
N TYR A 153 -10.09 20.55 -2.00
CA TYR A 153 -8.71 20.49 -1.53
C TYR A 153 -7.71 20.95 -2.59
N TYR A 154 -7.94 20.62 -3.87
CA TYR A 154 -7.08 20.99 -5.00
C TYR A 154 -7.63 22.08 -5.93
N THR A 155 -8.91 22.47 -5.78
CA THR A 155 -9.54 23.49 -6.64
C THR A 155 -9.08 24.93 -6.37
N ASN A 156 -8.23 25.15 -5.35
CA ASN A 156 -7.67 26.46 -5.00
C ASN A 156 -6.23 26.69 -5.48
N LYS A 157 -5.64 25.78 -6.26
CA LYS A 157 -4.39 26.06 -6.98
C LYS A 157 -4.72 26.91 -8.22
N LEU A 158 -4.78 28.24 -8.01
CA LEU A 158 -4.83 29.28 -9.04
C LEU A 158 -3.58 29.26 -9.92
#